data_AF-A0A2R7IMQ0-F1
#
_entry.id   AF-A0A2R7IMQ0-F1
#
_cell.length_a   1.000
_cell.length_b   1.000
_cell.length_c   1.000
_cell.angle_alpha   90.00
_cell.angle_beta   90.00
_cell.angle_gamma   90.00
#
_symmetry.space_group_name_H-M   'P 1'
#
loop_
_entity.id
_entity.type
_entity.pdbx_description
1 polymer ?
#
loop_
_entity_poly.entity_id
_entity_poly.type
_entity_poly.pdbx_seq_one_letter_code
_entity_poly.pdbx_strand_id
1 'polypeptide(L)'
;MEQAIVRRLRPGTLDLYRAAARRAGRSLEAELRALIEGNAPLPEKDSARLLALSDAALAMTPPDGPGGTSDSTLLIRWDRDTDGGRSVDDGWPNDAGR
;
A
#
# COMPACT_ATOMS: atom_id res chain seq x y z
N MET A 1 30.04 9.24 -3.40
CA MET A 1 29.54 10.18 -2.38
C MET A 1 28.97 11.37 -3.12
N GLU A 2 27.65 11.52 -3.09
CA GLU A 2 26.98 12.67 -3.70
C GLU A 2 26.75 13.75 -2.64
N GLN A 3 26.95 15.01 -3.01
CA GLN A 3 26.79 16.16 -2.13
C GLN A 3 25.94 17.22 -2.82
N ALA A 4 24.96 17.76 -2.10
CA ALA A 4 24.12 18.86 -2.56
C ALA A 4 24.23 20.06 -1.61
N ILE A 5 24.23 21.27 -2.17
CA ILE A 5 24.25 22.52 -1.40
C ILE A 5 22.90 23.22 -1.60
N VAL A 6 22.14 23.36 -0.51
CA VAL A 6 20.88 24.12 -0.51
C VAL A 6 21.16 25.56 -0.07
N ARG A 7 20.94 26.52 -0.97
CA ARG A 7 21.16 27.96 -0.71
C ARG A 7 19.82 28.69 -0.61
N ARG A 8 19.83 29.85 0.05
CA ARG A 8 18.66 30.76 0.16
C ARG A 8 17.44 30.09 0.80
N LEU A 9 17.63 29.41 1.93
CA LEU A 9 16.51 28.94 2.75
C LEU A 9 15.74 30.12 3.32
N ARG A 10 14.43 29.94 3.52
CA ARG A 10 13.62 30.93 4.23
C ARG A 10 14.15 31.12 5.66
N PRO A 11 14.13 32.34 6.21
CA PRO A 11 14.53 32.60 7.59
C PRO A 11 13.84 31.64 8.57
N GLY A 12 14.58 31.15 9.57
CA GLY A 12 14.06 30.21 10.58
C GLY A 12 13.87 28.76 10.13
N THR A 13 13.93 28.46 8.83
CA THR A 13 13.74 27.08 8.33
C THR A 13 14.77 26.12 8.92
N LEU A 14 16.03 26.55 9.01
CA LEU A 14 17.11 25.72 9.54
C LEU A 14 16.89 25.39 11.03
N ASP A 15 16.34 26.33 11.81
CA ASP A 15 16.10 26.15 13.23
C ASP A 15 14.94 25.18 13.50
N LEU A 16 13.90 25.22 12.66
CA LEU A 16 12.81 24.24 12.69
C LEU A 16 13.33 22.82 12.46
N TYR A 17 14.19 22.62 11.46
CA TYR A 17 14.78 21.29 11.21
C TYR A 17 15.78 20.87 12.27
N ARG A 18 16.53 21.80 12.88
CA ARG A 18 17.37 21.48 14.04
C ARG A 18 16.54 21.03 15.23
N ALA A 19 15.40 21.67 15.50
CA ALA A 19 14.48 21.25 16.56
C ALA A 19 13.88 19.87 16.27
N ALA A 20 13.49 19.61 15.02
CA ALA A 20 13.00 18.30 14.59
C ALA A 20 14.06 17.19 14.79
N ALA A 21 15.30 17.44 14.35
CA ALA A 21 16.41 16.50 14.51
C ALA A 21 16.69 16.17 15.98
N ARG A 22 16.69 17.19 16.86
CA ARG A 22 16.83 17.01 18.32
C ARG A 22 15.71 16.15 18.90
N ARG A 23 14.45 16.40 18.50
CA ARG A 23 13.30 15.62 18.96
C ARG A 23 13.39 14.15 18.51
N ALA A 24 13.94 13.90 17.33
CA ALA A 24 14.17 12.56 16.80
C ALA A 24 15.49 11.91 17.27
N GLY A 25 16.28 12.58 18.12
CA GLY A 25 17.54 12.04 18.64
C GLY A 25 18.62 11.84 17.57
N ARG A 26 18.55 12.55 16.43
CA ARG A 26 19.47 12.39 15.30
C ARG A 26 20.15 13.70 14.92
N SER A 27 21.21 13.61 14.10
CA SER A 27 21.88 14.79 13.56
C SER A 27 20.98 15.51 12.54
N LEU A 28 21.20 16.82 12.35
CA LEU A 28 20.50 17.60 11.33
C LEU A 28 20.67 16.99 9.94
N GLU A 29 21.87 16.51 9.62
CA GLU A 29 22.14 15.85 8.34
C GLU A 29 21.35 14.56 8.18
N ALA A 30 21.28 13.73 9.22
CA ALA A 30 20.50 12.49 9.19
C ALA A 30 18.98 12.76 9.07
N GLU A 31 18.49 13.82 9.73
CA GLU A 31 17.10 14.28 9.58
C GLU A 31 16.81 14.70 8.13
N LEU A 32 17.65 15.56 7.56
CA LEU A 32 17.48 16.05 6.20
C LEU A 32 17.61 14.94 5.16
N ARG A 33 18.56 14.01 5.35
CA ARG A 33 18.72 12.84 4.48
C ARG A 33 17.45 11.98 4.47
N ALA A 34 16.93 11.63 5.64
CA ALA A 34 15.71 10.83 5.73
C ALA A 34 14.50 11.53 5.10
N LEU A 35 14.41 12.86 5.23
CA LEU A 35 13.37 13.65 4.58
C LEU A 35 13.50 13.63 3.06
N ILE A 36 14.71 13.78 2.52
CA ILE A 36 14.95 13.76 1.08
C ILE A 36 14.65 12.38 0.50
N GLU A 37 15.15 11.32 1.14
CA GLU A 37 14.94 9.94 0.70
C GLU A 37 13.47 9.50 0.84
N GLY A 38 12.81 9.90 1.94
CA GLY A 38 11.39 9.60 2.16
C GLY A 38 10.43 10.35 1.23
N ASN A 39 10.89 11.45 0.62
CA ASN A 39 10.13 12.21 -0.39
C ASN A 39 10.76 12.10 -1.78
N ALA A 40 11.63 11.10 -2.00
CA ALA A 40 12.20 10.88 -3.31
C ALA A 40 11.05 10.67 -4.31
N PRO A 41 11.04 11.40 -5.44
CA PRO A 41 10.03 11.19 -6.45
C PRO A 41 10.09 9.74 -6.88
N LEU A 42 8.94 9.07 -6.90
CA LEU A 42 8.87 7.73 -7.46
C LEU A 42 9.34 7.85 -8.92
N PRO A 43 10.26 6.99 -9.36
CA PRO A 43 10.66 6.99 -10.75
C PRO A 43 9.40 6.84 -11.59
N GLU A 44 9.23 7.71 -12.60
CA GLU A 44 8.15 7.58 -13.56
C GLU A 44 8.23 6.17 -14.13
N LYS A 45 7.25 5.34 -13.77
CA LYS A 45 7.12 4.03 -14.36
C LYS A 45 6.65 4.27 -15.78
N ASP A 46 7.40 3.76 -16.75
CA ASP A 46 7.00 3.82 -18.15
C ASP A 46 5.56 3.32 -18.29
N SER A 47 4.67 4.23 -18.69
CA SER A 47 3.23 3.98 -18.81
C SER A 47 2.94 2.79 -19.73
N ALA A 48 3.72 2.59 -20.78
CA ALA A 48 3.59 1.46 -21.69
C ALA A 48 3.91 0.13 -20.99
N ARG A 49 4.95 0.13 -20.14
CA ARG A 49 5.32 -1.03 -19.33
C ARG A 49 4.28 -1.35 -18.26
N LEU A 50 3.67 -0.34 -17.65
CA LEU A 50 2.58 -0.53 -16.69
C LEU A 50 1.33 -1.12 -17.35
N LEU A 51 0.95 -0.63 -18.52
CA LEU A 51 -0.16 -1.17 -19.30
C LEU A 51 0.10 -2.62 -19.69
N ALA A 52 1.30 -2.93 -20.20
CA ALA A 52 1.67 -4.30 -20.56
C ALA A 52 1.62 -5.27 -19.35
N LEU A 53 2.05 -4.81 -18.17
CA LEU A 53 1.95 -5.60 -16.94
C LEU A 53 0.49 -5.79 -16.49
N SER A 54 -0.35 -4.77 -16.64
CA SER A 54 -1.78 -4.85 -16.36
C SER A 54 -2.47 -5.85 -17.29
N ASP A 55 -2.19 -5.77 -18.59
CA ASP A 55 -2.75 -6.68 -19.59
C ASP A 55 -2.28 -8.13 -19.36
N ALA A 56 -1.01 -8.32 -19.01
CA ALA A 56 -0.48 -9.63 -18.64
C ALA A 56 -1.15 -10.17 -17.36
N ALA A 57 -1.40 -9.33 -16.36
CA ALA A 57 -2.09 -9.72 -15.15
C ALA A 57 -3.56 -10.11 -15.43
N LEU A 58 -4.26 -9.36 -16.29
CA LEU A 58 -5.62 -9.68 -16.72
C LEU A 58 -5.67 -10.99 -17.51
N ALA A 59 -4.72 -11.22 -18.42
CA ALA A 59 -4.65 -12.46 -19.20
C ALA A 59 -4.38 -13.70 -18.34
N MET A 60 -3.65 -13.53 -17.22
CA MET A 60 -3.37 -14.60 -16.26
C MET A 60 -4.47 -14.76 -15.21
N THR A 61 -5.44 -13.84 -15.15
CA THR A 61 -6.57 -13.91 -14.23
C THR A 61 -7.70 -14.68 -14.92
N PRO A 62 -8.16 -15.82 -14.35
CA PRO A 62 -9.31 -16.53 -14.89
C PRO A 62 -10.54 -15.59 -14.92
N PRO A 63 -11.34 -15.59 -16.00
CA PRO A 63 -12.51 -14.71 -16.10
C PRO A 63 -13.53 -14.94 -14.96
N ASP A 64 -13.60 -16.17 -14.45
CA ASP A 64 -14.47 -16.60 -13.35
C ASP A 64 -13.74 -16.68 -12.00
N GLY A 65 -12.48 -16.23 -11.94
CA GLY A 65 -11.66 -16.25 -10.73
C GLY A 65 -12.03 -15.12 -9.77
N PRO A 66 -11.68 -15.22 -8.47
CA PRO A 66 -12.03 -14.23 -7.46
C PRO A 66 -11.49 -12.80 -7.73
N GLY A 67 -10.60 -12.62 -8.71
CA GLY A 67 -10.11 -11.32 -9.17
C GLY A 67 -10.82 -10.73 -10.39
N GLY A 68 -11.73 -11.45 -11.06
CA GLY A 68 -12.36 -11.01 -12.31
C GLY A 68 -13.58 -10.12 -12.11
N THR A 69 -14.47 -10.47 -11.19
CA THR A 69 -15.72 -9.74 -10.89
C THR A 69 -16.32 -10.25 -9.58
N SER A 70 -15.50 -10.51 -8.56
CA SER A 70 -16.07 -10.79 -7.25
C SER A 70 -16.73 -9.51 -6.74
N ASP A 71 -18.05 -9.45 -6.80
CA ASP A 71 -18.83 -8.48 -6.05
C ASP A 71 -18.32 -8.56 -4.61
N SER A 72 -17.60 -7.53 -4.18
CA SER A 72 -17.03 -7.46 -2.83
C SER A 72 -18.10 -7.70 -1.75
N THR A 73 -19.37 -7.44 -2.05
CA THR A 73 -20.51 -7.77 -1.19
C THR A 73 -20.65 -9.28 -0.96
N LEU A 74 -20.36 -10.12 -1.95
CA LEU A 74 -20.39 -11.58 -1.81
C LEU A 74 -19.24 -12.09 -0.95
N LEU A 75 -18.04 -11.49 -1.06
CA LEU A 75 -16.90 -11.85 -0.21
C LEU A 75 -17.15 -11.46 1.26
N ILE A 76 -17.71 -10.27 1.49
CA ILE A 76 -18.07 -9.80 2.84
C ILE A 76 -19.22 -10.65 3.43
N ARG A 77 -20.22 -11.01 2.62
CA ARG A 77 -21.29 -11.92 3.07
C ARG A 77 -20.75 -13.30 3.39
N TRP A 78 -19.92 -13.88 2.54
CA TRP A 78 -19.30 -15.18 2.80
C TRP A 78 -18.48 -15.17 4.08
N ASP A 79 -17.66 -14.15 4.31
CA ASP A 79 -16.87 -14.02 5.54
C ASP A 79 -17.75 -13.89 6.80
N ARG A 80 -18.80 -13.06 6.74
CA ARG A 80 -19.78 -12.88 7.81
C ARG A 80 -20.59 -14.16 8.10
N ASP A 81 -20.98 -14.87 7.05
CA ASP A 81 -21.90 -16.01 7.14
C ASP A 81 -21.14 -17.33 7.41
N THR A 82 -19.82 -17.39 7.16
CA THR A 82 -19.00 -18.61 7.35
C THR A 82 -17.83 -18.44 8.34
N ASP A 83 -17.69 -17.28 8.99
CA ASP A 83 -16.53 -16.88 9.82
C ASP A 83 -15.19 -17.19 9.14
N GLY A 84 -15.04 -16.70 7.89
CA GLY A 84 -13.85 -16.96 7.08
C GLY A 84 -13.64 -18.44 6.74
N GLY A 85 -14.72 -19.21 6.58
CA GLY A 85 -14.70 -20.63 6.22
C GLY A 85 -14.54 -21.61 7.40
N ARG A 86 -14.76 -21.16 8.65
CA ARG A 86 -14.66 -22.00 9.86
C ARG A 86 -15.97 -22.70 10.23
N SER A 87 -17.12 -22.13 9.85
CA SER A 87 -18.42 -22.77 10.00
C SER A 87 -19.03 -23.00 8.62
N VAL A 88 -19.12 -24.27 8.21
CA VAL A 88 -20.06 -24.68 7.17
C VAL A 88 -21.37 -25.00 7.89
N ASP A 89 -22.16 -23.97 8.18
CA ASP A 89 -23.59 -24.15 8.34
C ASP A 89 -24.18 -23.82 6.97
N ASP A 90 -24.37 -24.84 6.15
CA ASP A 90 -24.97 -24.69 4.83
C ASP A 90 -26.47 -24.39 4.90
N GLY A 91 -27.05 -24.25 6.11
CA GLY A 91 -28.40 -23.72 6.30
C GLY A 91 -29.49 -24.61 5.68
N TRP A 92 -29.18 -25.87 5.35
CA TRP A 92 -30.16 -26.84 4.90
C TRP A 92 -30.84 -27.49 6.12
N PRO A 93 -32.19 -27.49 6.19
CA PRO A 93 -32.93 -28.01 7.34
C PRO A 93 -32.95 -29.55 7.45
N ASN A 94 -31.95 -30.26 6.92
CA ASN A 94 -32.05 -31.69 6.63
C ASN A 94 -31.23 -32.62 7.54
N ASP A 95 -30.29 -32.12 8.34
CA ASP A 95 -29.33 -32.99 9.05
C ASP A 95 -29.79 -33.47 10.45
N ALA A 96 -31.11 -33.54 10.67
CA ALA A 96 -31.68 -34.31 11.77
C ALA A 96 -32.89 -35.09 11.28
N GLY A 97 -32.68 -36.34 10.82
CA GLY A 97 -33.82 -37.14 10.38
C GLY A 97 -33.60 -38.53 9.79
N ARG A 98 -32.55 -39.27 10.14
CA ARG A 98 -32.62 -40.74 10.35
C ARG A 98 -31.44 -41.26 11.15
#